data_AF-A0A4Y6KYG2-F1
#
_entry.id   AF-A0A4Y6KYG2-F1
#
_cell.length_a   1.000
_cell.length_b   1.000
_cell.length_c   1.000
_cell.angle_alpha   90.00
_cell.angle_beta   90.00
_cell.angle_gamma   90.00
#
_symmetry.space_group_name_H-M   'P 1'
#
loop_
_entity.id
_entity.type
_entity.pdbx_description
1 polymer ?
#
loop_
_entity_poly.entity_id
_entity_poly.type
_entity_poly.pdbx_seq_one_letter_code
_entity_poly.pdbx_strand_id
1 'polypeptide(L)'
;MTTHPPHHRHHPLPPPATVTPADALRWLSAGWSLFVRNPAIWLAQTLILIVILAALGVVPFLGWAAAPVALPVLVGGLVAGAQALDRGEALRVGHLFDGLRRHAGNLLLVGGFHLLGTLLAALVAAAIGGSAVLTGMLFGAFAGMGLATGGVMFGVLVFTVLWALLMMALSFAPALVMLQDVAPLDAMKLSAQACFHNLLTFALLAAMLYVLVWVAMLPAGLGMLVLVPVLAGALYAAWRDIFAPPPALPAPATDATDTRA
;
A
#
# COMPACT_ATOMS: atom_id res chain seq x y z
N MET A 1 -37.58 -24.46 -9.67
CA MET A 1 -36.22 -24.34 -9.11
C MET A 1 -35.37 -23.60 -10.13
N THR A 2 -35.32 -22.28 -10.04
CA THR A 2 -34.47 -21.44 -10.89
C THR A 2 -33.29 -20.95 -10.05
N THR A 3 -32.11 -21.49 -10.33
CA THR A 3 -30.85 -21.05 -9.75
C THR A 3 -30.48 -19.71 -10.36
N HIS A 4 -30.72 -18.61 -9.63
CA HIS A 4 -30.10 -17.32 -9.94
C HIS A 4 -28.59 -17.43 -9.67
N PRO A 5 -27.72 -17.11 -10.64
CA PRO A 5 -26.29 -16.94 -10.34
C PRO A 5 -26.12 -15.71 -9.44
N PRO A 6 -25.12 -15.69 -8.54
CA PRO A 6 -24.84 -14.51 -7.73
C PRO A 6 -24.41 -13.37 -8.66
N HIS A 7 -25.28 -12.39 -8.83
CA HIS A 7 -24.92 -11.12 -9.43
C HIS A 7 -23.86 -10.48 -8.55
N HIS A 8 -22.59 -10.54 -8.97
CA HIS A 8 -21.55 -9.65 -8.47
C HIS A 8 -22.00 -8.22 -8.79
N ARG A 9 -22.65 -7.57 -7.82
CA ARG A 9 -23.03 -6.17 -7.92
C ARG A 9 -21.73 -5.37 -7.94
N HIS A 10 -21.28 -5.00 -9.14
CA HIS A 10 -20.34 -3.91 -9.31
C HIS A 10 -21.02 -2.64 -8.83
N HIS A 11 -20.98 -2.38 -7.52
CA HIS A 11 -21.27 -1.04 -7.03
C HIS A 11 -20.21 -0.13 -7.65
N PRO A 12 -20.57 0.88 -8.45
CA PRO A 12 -19.59 1.85 -8.91
C PRO A 12 -18.98 2.47 -7.65
N LEU A 13 -17.71 2.18 -7.44
CA LEU A 13 -16.97 2.64 -6.27
C LEU A 13 -17.00 4.18 -6.32
N PRO A 14 -17.39 4.85 -5.22
CA PRO A 14 -17.50 6.30 -5.22
C PRO A 14 -16.15 6.92 -5.61
N PRO A 15 -16.15 8.03 -6.37
CA PRO A 15 -14.91 8.70 -6.74
C PRO A 15 -14.15 9.08 -5.46
N PRO A 16 -12.81 8.95 -5.47
CA PRO A 16 -12.00 9.28 -4.30
C PRO A 16 -12.23 10.73 -3.87
N ALA A 17 -12.38 10.94 -2.56
CA ALA A 17 -12.60 12.29 -2.04
C ALA A 17 -11.37 13.19 -2.24
N THR A 18 -11.62 14.50 -2.37
CA THR A 18 -10.57 15.52 -2.35
C THR A 18 -10.04 15.70 -0.93
N VAL A 19 -8.71 15.69 -0.79
CA VAL A 19 -8.03 15.91 0.50
C VAL A 19 -7.05 17.06 0.40
N THR A 20 -6.81 17.70 1.53
CA THR A 20 -5.90 18.84 1.62
C THR A 20 -4.48 18.41 1.99
N PRO A 21 -3.45 19.19 1.63
CA PRO A 21 -2.07 18.97 2.07
C PRO A 21 -1.89 18.78 3.59
N ALA A 22 -2.71 19.45 4.39
CA ALA A 22 -2.67 19.36 5.86
C ALA A 22 -3.07 17.96 6.37
N ASP A 23 -3.81 17.20 5.56
CA ASP A 23 -4.29 15.87 5.93
C ASP A 23 -3.14 14.86 6.02
N ALA A 24 -2.05 15.07 5.28
CA ALA A 24 -0.84 14.24 5.39
C ALA A 24 -0.28 14.22 6.83
N LEU A 25 -0.21 15.39 7.48
CA LEU A 25 0.20 15.51 8.88
C LEU A 25 -0.82 14.90 9.83
N ARG A 26 -2.12 15.10 9.57
CA ARG A 26 -3.21 14.50 10.37
C ARG A 26 -3.18 12.96 10.32
N TRP A 27 -2.90 12.37 9.17
CA TRP A 27 -2.81 10.92 9.04
C TRP A 27 -1.62 10.37 9.81
N LEU A 28 -0.47 11.04 9.74
CA LEU A 28 0.71 10.63 10.49
C LEU A 28 0.48 10.75 12.01
N SER A 29 -0.16 11.82 12.47
CA SER A 29 -0.50 11.99 13.88
C SER A 29 -1.56 10.98 14.35
N ALA A 30 -2.53 10.64 13.51
CA ALA A 30 -3.49 9.57 13.77
C ALA A 30 -2.80 8.22 13.92
N GLY A 31 -1.86 7.90 13.02
CA GLY A 31 -1.02 6.70 13.10
C GLY A 31 -0.19 6.65 14.39
N TRP A 32 0.41 7.76 14.79
CA TRP A 32 1.09 7.88 16.08
C TRP A 32 0.16 7.64 17.27
N SER A 33 -1.06 8.20 17.25
CA SER A 33 -2.03 7.99 18.32
C SER A 33 -2.46 6.52 18.44
N LEU A 34 -2.64 5.83 17.30
CA LEU A 34 -2.98 4.41 17.24
C LEU A 34 -1.85 3.53 17.80
N PHE A 35 -0.59 3.90 17.52
CA PHE A 35 0.57 3.24 18.09
C PHE A 35 0.62 3.37 19.62
N VAL A 36 0.49 4.59 20.16
CA VAL A 36 0.59 4.87 21.60
C VAL A 36 -0.53 4.21 22.41
N ARG A 37 -1.69 3.91 21.81
CA ARG A 37 -2.77 3.17 22.48
C ARG A 37 -2.38 1.75 22.89
N ASN A 38 -1.55 1.06 22.10
CA ASN A 38 -1.17 -0.33 22.39
C ASN A 38 0.23 -0.69 21.85
N PRO A 39 1.29 -0.03 22.35
CA PRO A 39 2.62 -0.09 21.74
C PRO A 39 3.23 -1.49 21.82
N ALA A 40 2.99 -2.24 22.91
CA ALA A 40 3.56 -3.58 23.11
C ALA A 40 3.09 -4.57 22.03
N ILE A 41 1.80 -4.57 21.71
CA ILE A 41 1.25 -5.48 20.70
C ILE A 41 1.64 -5.06 19.30
N TRP A 42 1.71 -3.76 19.01
CA TRP A 42 2.24 -3.25 17.75
C TRP A 42 3.69 -3.65 17.54
N LEU A 43 4.55 -3.45 18.55
CA LEU A 43 5.95 -3.85 18.49
C LEU A 43 6.10 -5.37 18.27
N ALA A 44 5.27 -6.18 18.94
CA ALA A 44 5.25 -7.62 18.73
C ALA A 44 4.86 -7.99 17.29
N GLN A 45 3.81 -7.38 16.73
CA GLN A 45 3.41 -7.61 15.34
C GLN A 45 4.49 -7.19 14.35
N THR A 46 5.11 -6.03 14.54
CA THR A 46 6.19 -5.55 13.68
C THR A 46 7.43 -6.42 13.78
N LEU A 47 7.78 -6.89 14.98
CA LEU A 47 8.87 -7.83 15.16
C LEU A 47 8.61 -9.15 14.43
N ILE A 48 7.39 -9.70 14.56
CA ILE A 48 6.99 -10.91 13.82
C ILE A 48 7.08 -10.69 12.31
N LEU A 49 6.59 -9.54 11.82
CA LEU A 49 6.68 -9.16 10.41
C LEU A 49 8.14 -9.13 9.94
N ILE A 50 9.03 -8.47 10.69
CA ILE A 50 10.45 -8.39 10.34
C ILE A 50 11.10 -9.77 10.33
N VAL A 51 10.79 -10.63 11.33
CA VAL A 51 11.31 -12.00 11.38
C VAL A 51 10.84 -12.83 10.19
N ILE A 52 9.57 -12.73 9.80
CA ILE A 52 9.03 -13.40 8.61
C ILE A 52 9.76 -12.92 7.35
N LEU A 53 9.91 -11.60 7.17
CA LEU A 53 10.59 -11.05 6.00
C LEU A 53 12.08 -11.42 5.97
N ALA A 54 12.75 -11.42 7.12
CA ALA A 54 14.14 -11.84 7.24
C ALA A 54 14.30 -13.33 6.90
N ALA A 55 13.42 -14.19 7.43
CA ALA A 55 13.42 -15.62 7.13
C ALA A 55 13.18 -15.90 5.64
N LEU A 56 12.26 -15.17 5.00
CA LEU A 56 12.06 -15.24 3.55
C LEU A 56 13.31 -14.77 2.79
N GLY A 57 13.94 -13.68 3.23
CA GLY A 57 15.14 -13.12 2.60
C GLY A 57 16.38 -14.02 2.68
N VAL A 58 16.47 -14.90 3.68
CA VAL A 58 17.55 -15.91 3.78
C VAL A 58 17.47 -16.95 2.67
N VAL A 59 16.28 -17.19 2.09
CA VAL A 59 16.11 -18.15 1.00
C VAL A 59 16.49 -17.48 -0.33
N PRO A 60 17.62 -17.83 -0.95
CA PRO A 60 18.00 -17.24 -2.24
C PRO A 60 16.97 -17.59 -3.32
N PHE A 61 16.72 -16.65 -4.23
CA PHE A 61 15.71 -16.68 -5.30
C PHE A 61 14.24 -16.69 -4.83
N LEU A 62 13.88 -17.54 -3.86
CA LEU A 62 12.51 -17.62 -3.34
C LEU A 62 12.15 -16.38 -2.50
N GLY A 63 13.10 -15.86 -1.72
CA GLY A 63 12.90 -14.64 -0.91
C GLY A 63 12.61 -13.40 -1.73
N TRP A 64 13.23 -13.27 -2.91
CA TRP A 64 13.03 -12.14 -3.80
C TRP A 64 11.63 -12.08 -4.39
N ALA A 65 11.01 -13.25 -4.63
CA ALA A 65 9.63 -13.36 -5.09
C ALA A 65 8.62 -13.39 -3.94
N ALA A 66 8.97 -13.95 -2.79
CA ALA A 66 8.06 -14.13 -1.66
C ALA A 66 7.88 -12.86 -0.83
N ALA A 67 8.92 -12.05 -0.64
CA ALA A 67 8.83 -10.83 0.17
C ALA A 67 7.82 -9.79 -0.39
N PRO A 68 7.80 -9.50 -1.70
CA PRO A 68 6.81 -8.58 -2.28
C PRO A 68 5.37 -9.11 -2.24
N VAL A 69 5.21 -10.44 -2.13
CA VAL A 69 3.91 -11.09 -2.00
C VAL A 69 3.42 -11.14 -0.55
N ALA A 70 4.34 -11.34 0.39
CA ALA A 70 4.05 -11.36 1.82
C ALA A 70 3.70 -9.97 2.37
N LEU A 71 4.34 -8.93 1.83
CA LEU A 71 4.17 -7.54 2.27
C LEU A 71 2.69 -7.07 2.25
N PRO A 72 1.94 -7.16 1.13
CA PRO A 72 0.53 -6.75 1.10
C PRO A 72 -0.35 -7.52 2.08
N VAL A 73 -0.08 -8.81 2.27
CA VAL A 73 -0.83 -9.65 3.22
C VAL A 73 -0.62 -9.18 4.65
N LEU A 74 0.63 -8.97 5.04
CA LEU A 74 1.02 -8.55 6.38
C LEU A 74 0.61 -7.10 6.67
N VAL A 75 0.75 -6.20 5.69
CA VAL A 75 0.26 -4.82 5.78
C VAL A 75 -1.26 -4.78 5.91
N GLY A 76 -1.99 -5.61 5.15
CA GLY A 76 -3.44 -5.77 5.29
C GLY A 76 -3.84 -6.19 6.70
N GLY A 77 -3.08 -7.09 7.33
CA GLY A 77 -3.27 -7.47 8.74
C GLY A 77 -3.03 -6.33 9.74
N LEU A 78 -1.97 -5.52 9.54
CA LEU A 78 -1.72 -4.33 10.37
C LEU A 78 -2.84 -3.29 10.23
N VAL A 79 -3.32 -3.05 9.01
CA VAL A 79 -4.44 -2.14 8.74
C VAL A 79 -5.74 -2.65 9.40
N ALA A 80 -5.98 -3.96 9.39
CA ALA A 80 -7.11 -4.56 10.11
C ALA A 80 -7.01 -4.37 11.63
N GLY A 81 -5.79 -4.47 12.19
CA GLY A 81 -5.52 -4.14 13.60
C GLY A 81 -5.79 -2.67 13.93
N ALA A 82 -5.41 -1.74 13.04
CA ALA A 82 -5.71 -0.33 13.18
C ALA A 82 -7.22 -0.06 13.16
N GLN A 83 -7.96 -0.73 12.27
CA GLN A 83 -9.42 -0.65 12.23
C GLN A 83 -10.07 -1.17 13.51
N ALA A 84 -9.60 -2.30 14.06
CA ALA A 84 -10.13 -2.84 15.31
C ALA A 84 -9.96 -1.84 16.47
N LEU A 85 -8.77 -1.23 16.59
CA LEU A 85 -8.50 -0.18 17.59
C LEU A 85 -9.36 1.08 17.40
N ASP A 86 -9.64 1.47 16.17
CA ASP A 86 -10.50 2.62 15.85
C ASP A 86 -11.97 2.34 16.24
N ARG A 87 -12.42 1.08 16.15
CA ARG A 87 -13.74 0.62 16.59
C ARG A 87 -13.85 0.39 18.11
N GLY A 88 -12.79 0.65 18.87
CA GLY A 88 -12.74 0.42 20.32
C GLY A 88 -12.51 -1.04 20.72
N GLU A 89 -12.16 -1.91 19.77
CA GLU A 89 -11.79 -3.30 20.05
C GLU A 89 -10.32 -3.39 20.52
N ALA A 90 -9.99 -4.49 21.20
CA ALA A 90 -8.63 -4.72 21.67
C ALA A 90 -7.72 -5.20 20.54
N LEU A 91 -6.58 -4.53 20.33
CA LEU A 91 -5.54 -5.01 19.42
C LEU A 91 -5.00 -6.36 19.91
N ARG A 92 -4.91 -7.34 19.01
CA ARG A 92 -4.32 -8.67 19.26
C ARG A 92 -3.27 -8.99 18.20
N VAL A 93 -2.23 -9.71 18.59
CA VAL A 93 -1.17 -10.19 17.67
C VAL A 93 -1.78 -10.97 16.49
N GLY A 94 -2.87 -11.71 16.73
CA GLY A 94 -3.60 -12.47 15.71
C GLY A 94 -4.07 -11.65 14.50
N HIS A 95 -4.31 -10.34 14.65
CA HIS A 95 -4.75 -9.49 13.53
C HIS A 95 -3.72 -9.39 12.39
N LEU A 96 -2.42 -9.57 12.69
CA LEU A 96 -1.40 -9.62 11.65
C LEU A 96 -1.68 -10.72 10.61
N PHE A 97 -2.29 -11.82 11.05
CA PHE A 97 -2.64 -12.95 10.20
C PHE A 97 -4.07 -12.86 9.64
N ASP A 98 -4.86 -11.85 10.02
CA ASP A 98 -6.22 -11.69 9.49
C ASP A 98 -6.21 -11.44 7.99
N GLY A 99 -5.18 -10.77 7.45
CA GLY A 99 -4.98 -10.62 6.00
C GLY A 99 -4.90 -11.96 5.29
N LEU A 100 -4.17 -12.92 5.87
CA LEU A 100 -4.06 -14.28 5.33
C LEU A 100 -5.33 -15.10 5.55
N ARG A 101 -6.07 -14.87 6.63
CA ARG A 101 -7.28 -15.66 6.97
C ARG A 101 -8.52 -15.22 6.20
N ARG A 102 -8.70 -13.91 5.97
CA ARG A 102 -9.93 -13.35 5.40
C ARG A 102 -9.84 -13.14 3.89
N HIS A 103 -8.70 -12.65 3.39
CA HIS A 103 -8.55 -12.30 1.96
C HIS A 103 -7.22 -12.75 1.36
N ALA A 104 -6.67 -13.91 1.79
CA ALA A 104 -5.40 -14.45 1.27
C ALA A 104 -5.34 -14.47 -0.26
N GLY A 105 -6.38 -14.97 -0.94
CA GLY A 105 -6.38 -15.06 -2.41
C GLY A 105 -6.20 -13.70 -3.09
N ASN A 106 -6.97 -12.69 -2.67
CA ASN A 106 -6.90 -11.36 -3.26
C ASN A 106 -5.61 -10.61 -2.88
N LEU A 107 -5.12 -10.74 -1.65
CA LEU A 107 -3.87 -10.11 -1.21
C LEU A 107 -2.64 -10.79 -1.83
N LEU A 108 -2.68 -12.11 -2.03
CA LEU A 108 -1.67 -12.84 -2.81
C LEU A 108 -1.68 -12.42 -4.28
N LEU A 109 -2.85 -12.16 -4.87
CA LEU A 109 -2.94 -11.60 -6.22
C LEU A 109 -2.35 -10.18 -6.28
N VAL A 110 -2.63 -9.31 -5.31
CA VAL A 110 -1.98 -7.98 -5.20
C VAL A 110 -0.46 -8.12 -5.11
N GLY A 111 0.02 -9.06 -4.29
CA GLY A 111 1.42 -9.43 -4.22
C GLY A 111 2.01 -9.95 -5.54
N GLY A 112 1.26 -10.78 -6.26
CA GLY A 112 1.62 -11.28 -7.58
C GLY A 112 1.70 -10.17 -8.62
N PHE A 113 0.77 -9.21 -8.60
CA PHE A 113 0.82 -8.02 -9.45
C PHE A 113 2.01 -7.13 -9.11
N HIS A 114 2.37 -7.02 -7.83
CA HIS A 114 3.60 -6.33 -7.43
C HIS A 114 4.84 -7.00 -8.04
N LEU A 115 4.95 -8.32 -7.91
CA LEU A 115 6.08 -9.07 -8.47
C LEU A 115 6.14 -8.96 -10.00
N LEU A 116 4.99 -9.12 -10.67
CA LEU A 116 4.90 -9.03 -12.12
C LEU A 116 5.24 -7.61 -12.60
N GLY A 117 4.69 -6.58 -11.95
CA GLY A 117 4.93 -5.18 -12.28
C GLY A 117 6.40 -4.78 -12.09
N THR A 118 7.02 -5.19 -10.98
CA THR A 118 8.45 -4.94 -10.74
C THR A 118 9.34 -5.66 -11.74
N LEU A 119 9.02 -6.91 -12.09
CA LEU A 119 9.77 -7.67 -13.10
C LEU A 119 9.65 -7.04 -14.50
N LEU A 120 8.45 -6.61 -14.89
CA LEU A 120 8.24 -5.92 -16.16
C LEU A 120 8.99 -4.58 -16.22
N ALA A 121 8.94 -3.79 -15.14
CA ALA A 121 9.69 -2.54 -15.06
C ALA A 121 11.20 -2.78 -15.16
N ALA A 122 11.72 -3.80 -14.47
CA ALA A 122 13.12 -4.18 -14.54
C ALA A 122 13.51 -4.66 -15.94
N LEU A 123 12.66 -5.43 -16.62
CA LEU A 123 12.90 -5.90 -17.98
C LEU A 123 12.97 -4.75 -18.99
N VAL A 124 12.04 -3.78 -18.91
CA VAL A 124 12.06 -2.59 -19.76
C VAL A 124 13.34 -1.78 -19.53
N ALA A 125 13.70 -1.55 -18.26
CA ALA A 125 14.93 -0.84 -17.91
C ALA A 125 16.20 -1.57 -18.39
N ALA A 126 16.23 -2.89 -18.24
CA ALA A 126 17.33 -3.73 -18.72
C ALA A 126 17.42 -3.75 -20.25
N ALA A 127 16.29 -3.74 -20.96
CA ALA A 127 16.28 -3.65 -22.42
C ALA A 127 16.82 -2.30 -22.90
N ILE A 128 16.43 -1.19 -22.25
CA ILE A 128 16.93 0.16 -22.52
C ILE A 128 18.43 0.27 -22.21
N GLY A 129 18.85 -0.09 -21.00
CA GLY A 129 20.26 -0.04 -20.61
C GLY A 129 21.12 -1.00 -21.43
N GLY A 130 20.68 -2.24 -21.60
CA GLY A 130 21.38 -3.29 -22.33
C GLY A 130 21.56 -2.97 -23.81
N SER A 131 20.52 -2.45 -24.47
CA SER A 131 20.63 -1.99 -25.87
C SER A 131 21.61 -0.83 -26.03
N ALA A 132 21.67 0.09 -25.08
CA ALA A 132 22.63 1.18 -25.11
C ALA A 132 24.07 0.72 -24.86
N VAL A 133 24.28 -0.28 -23.99
CA VAL A 133 25.60 -0.91 -23.80
C VAL A 133 26.05 -1.64 -25.07
N LEU A 134 25.18 -2.47 -25.67
CA LEU A 134 25.46 -3.19 -26.92
C LEU A 134 25.77 -2.21 -28.07
N THR A 135 24.98 -1.14 -28.18
CA THR A 135 25.20 -0.08 -29.17
C THR A 135 26.52 0.65 -28.90
N GLY A 136 26.82 0.97 -27.64
CA GLY A 136 28.07 1.60 -27.24
C GLY A 136 29.30 0.78 -27.60
N MET A 137 29.25 -0.55 -27.50
CA MET A 137 30.35 -1.44 -27.90
C MET A 137 30.67 -1.39 -29.41
N LEU A 138 29.71 -0.99 -30.25
CA LEU A 138 29.90 -0.84 -31.70
C LEU A 138 30.57 0.50 -32.07
N PHE A 139 30.62 1.45 -31.14
CA PHE A 139 31.28 2.74 -31.32
C PHE A 139 32.64 2.76 -30.59
N GLY A 140 33.60 3.55 -31.10
CA GLY A 140 34.94 3.64 -30.49
C GLY A 140 34.89 4.04 -29.01
N ALA A 141 35.95 3.70 -28.26
CA ALA A 141 35.96 3.69 -26.78
C ALA A 141 35.33 4.91 -26.09
N PHE A 142 35.60 6.12 -26.59
CA PHE A 142 35.09 7.37 -25.98
C PHE A 142 33.60 7.62 -26.26
N ALA A 143 33.16 7.44 -27.52
CA ALA A 143 31.76 7.59 -27.92
C ALA A 143 30.88 6.46 -27.39
N GLY A 144 31.43 5.23 -27.37
CA GLY A 144 30.77 4.05 -26.84
C GLY A 144 30.49 4.12 -25.34
N MET A 145 31.44 4.65 -24.55
CA MET A 145 31.26 4.82 -23.11
C MET A 145 30.16 5.84 -22.78
N GLY A 146 30.08 6.95 -23.53
CA GLY A 146 29.04 7.97 -23.36
C GLY A 146 27.64 7.40 -23.63
N LEU A 147 27.47 6.65 -24.73
CA LEU A 147 26.21 5.99 -25.08
C LEU A 147 25.79 4.93 -24.05
N ALA A 148 26.72 4.06 -23.65
CA ALA A 148 26.47 3.02 -22.66
C ALA A 148 26.02 3.63 -21.32
N THR A 149 26.75 4.64 -20.84
CA THR A 149 26.45 5.30 -19.55
C THR A 149 25.11 6.04 -19.61
N GLY A 150 24.88 6.82 -20.68
CA GLY A 150 23.63 7.57 -20.86
C GLY A 150 22.40 6.67 -20.93
N GLY A 151 22.47 5.55 -21.64
CA GLY A 151 21.35 4.63 -21.74
C GLY A 151 21.11 3.80 -20.47
N VAL A 152 22.15 3.45 -19.71
CA VAL A 152 21.98 2.86 -18.37
C VAL A 152 21.28 3.84 -17.43
N MET A 153 21.71 5.12 -17.41
CA MET A 153 21.05 6.15 -16.60
C MET A 153 19.60 6.38 -17.01
N PHE A 154 19.32 6.38 -18.31
CA PHE A 154 17.94 6.47 -18.81
C PHE A 154 17.10 5.23 -18.42
N GLY A 155 17.68 4.04 -18.50
CA GLY A 155 17.04 2.80 -18.04
C GLY A 155 16.70 2.84 -16.55
N VAL A 156 17.61 3.32 -15.70
CA VAL A 156 17.38 3.53 -14.26
C VAL A 156 16.27 4.56 -14.00
N LEU A 157 16.25 5.66 -14.76
CA LEU A 157 15.19 6.65 -14.66
C LEU A 157 13.82 6.05 -15.01
N VAL A 158 13.73 5.33 -16.12
CA VAL A 158 12.49 4.64 -16.55
C VAL A 158 12.04 3.62 -15.50
N PHE A 159 12.97 2.82 -14.96
CA PHE A 159 12.68 1.90 -13.86
C PHE A 159 12.07 2.64 -12.66
N THR A 160 12.71 3.74 -12.25
CA THR A 160 12.30 4.51 -11.07
C THR A 160 10.90 5.08 -11.22
N VAL A 161 10.57 5.61 -12.41
CA VAL A 161 9.23 6.12 -12.72
C VAL A 161 8.19 5.00 -12.69
N LEU A 162 8.44 3.88 -13.38
CA LEU A 162 7.51 2.74 -13.42
C LEU A 162 7.29 2.13 -12.03
N TRP A 163 8.37 2.03 -11.25
CA TRP A 163 8.33 1.52 -9.89
C TRP A 163 7.55 2.47 -8.95
N ALA A 164 7.75 3.79 -9.07
CA ALA A 164 7.00 4.77 -8.29
C ALA A 164 5.49 4.72 -8.61
N LEU A 165 5.13 4.59 -9.89
CA LEU A 165 3.73 4.41 -10.31
C LEU A 165 3.12 3.12 -9.77
N LEU A 166 3.89 2.03 -9.80
CA LEU A 166 3.47 0.75 -9.22
C LEU A 166 3.24 0.88 -7.71
N MET A 167 4.12 1.56 -6.99
CA MET A 167 3.96 1.82 -5.57
C MET A 167 2.72 2.67 -5.29
N MET A 168 2.45 3.73 -6.05
CA MET A 168 1.21 4.52 -5.94
C MET A 168 -0.05 3.67 -6.15
N ALA A 169 -0.03 2.74 -7.12
CA ALA A 169 -1.15 1.82 -7.37
C ALA A 169 -1.33 0.78 -6.25
N LEU A 170 -0.27 0.45 -5.53
CA LEU A 170 -0.27 -0.58 -4.49
C LEU A 170 -0.37 -0.02 -3.08
N SER A 171 -0.18 1.28 -2.87
CA SER A 171 -0.26 1.93 -1.55
C SER A 171 -1.61 1.70 -0.87
N PHE A 172 -2.74 1.84 -1.59
CA PHE A 172 -4.07 1.62 -1.03
C PHE A 172 -4.69 0.28 -1.41
N ALA A 173 -4.14 -0.44 -2.38
CA ALA A 173 -4.68 -1.74 -2.82
C ALA A 173 -4.90 -2.73 -1.65
N PRO A 174 -3.96 -2.96 -0.71
CA PRO A 174 -4.18 -3.91 0.38
C PRO A 174 -5.27 -3.42 1.35
N ALA A 175 -5.36 -2.11 1.60
CA ALA A 175 -6.41 -1.54 2.44
C ALA A 175 -7.79 -1.66 1.77
N LEU A 176 -7.90 -1.36 0.47
CA LEU A 176 -9.15 -1.46 -0.30
C LEU A 176 -9.64 -2.92 -0.40
N VAL A 177 -8.74 -3.88 -0.66
CA VAL A 177 -9.08 -5.30 -0.70
C VAL A 177 -9.53 -5.78 0.68
N MET A 178 -8.81 -5.41 1.74
CA MET A 178 -9.07 -5.87 3.11
C MET A 178 -10.33 -5.24 3.73
N LEU A 179 -10.63 -3.99 3.40
CA LEU A 179 -11.66 -3.21 4.08
C LEU A 179 -12.95 -3.04 3.26
N GLN A 180 -12.89 -3.21 1.94
CA GLN A 180 -14.04 -3.02 1.04
C GLN A 180 -14.31 -4.20 0.11
N ASP A 181 -13.57 -5.32 0.23
CA ASP A 181 -13.78 -6.53 -0.60
C ASP A 181 -13.69 -6.26 -2.13
N VAL A 182 -12.98 -5.21 -2.53
CA VAL A 182 -12.83 -4.82 -3.94
C VAL A 182 -11.87 -5.79 -4.65
N ALA A 183 -12.17 -6.13 -5.91
CA ALA A 183 -11.29 -6.94 -6.73
C ALA A 183 -9.90 -6.28 -6.90
N PRO A 184 -8.78 -7.03 -6.85
CA PRO A 184 -7.42 -6.48 -6.87
C PRO A 184 -7.15 -5.46 -7.98
N LEU A 185 -7.61 -5.74 -9.20
CA LEU A 185 -7.40 -4.87 -10.36
C LEU A 185 -8.15 -3.54 -10.24
N ASP A 186 -9.37 -3.57 -9.71
CA ASP A 186 -10.17 -2.36 -9.50
C ASP A 186 -9.64 -1.55 -8.31
N ALA A 187 -9.15 -2.22 -7.27
CA ALA A 187 -8.47 -1.59 -6.14
C ALA A 187 -7.20 -0.85 -6.57
N MET A 188 -6.39 -1.44 -7.47
CA MET A 188 -5.20 -0.78 -8.03
C MET A 188 -5.55 0.46 -8.86
N LYS A 189 -6.60 0.38 -9.70
CA LYS A 189 -7.06 1.52 -10.50
C LYS A 189 -7.55 2.66 -9.61
N LEU A 190 -8.32 2.37 -8.58
CA LEU A 190 -8.80 3.36 -7.62
C LEU A 190 -7.68 3.97 -6.78
N SER A 191 -6.71 3.16 -6.33
CA SER A 191 -5.51 3.66 -5.65
C SER A 191 -4.74 4.62 -6.56
N ALA A 192 -4.54 4.27 -7.83
CA ALA A 192 -3.87 5.13 -8.79
C ALA A 192 -4.66 6.44 -9.01
N GLN A 193 -5.97 6.36 -9.25
CA GLN A 193 -6.82 7.55 -9.44
C GLN A 193 -6.81 8.46 -8.21
N ALA A 194 -6.89 7.90 -6.99
CA ALA A 194 -6.84 8.67 -5.76
C ALA A 194 -5.49 9.36 -5.55
N CYS A 195 -4.38 8.65 -5.82
CA CYS A 195 -3.04 9.22 -5.75
C CYS A 195 -2.83 10.33 -6.78
N PHE A 196 -3.32 10.18 -8.01
CA PHE A 196 -3.22 11.22 -9.03
C PHE A 196 -4.09 12.43 -8.72
N HIS A 197 -5.30 12.21 -8.20
CA HIS A 197 -6.22 13.29 -7.85
C HIS A 197 -5.67 14.15 -6.69
N ASN A 198 -4.96 13.54 -5.75
CA ASN A 198 -4.42 14.19 -4.55
C ASN A 198 -2.88 14.20 -4.52
N LEU A 199 -2.25 14.41 -5.69
CA LEU A 199 -0.80 14.26 -5.86
C LEU A 199 0.02 15.10 -4.87
N LEU A 200 -0.42 16.32 -4.57
CA LEU A 200 0.27 17.21 -3.63
C LEU A 200 0.29 16.66 -2.20
N THR A 201 -0.86 16.20 -1.70
CA THR A 201 -0.97 15.61 -0.36
C THR A 201 -0.12 14.35 -0.24
N PHE A 202 -0.12 13.51 -1.28
CA PHE A 202 0.72 12.31 -1.33
C PHE A 202 2.21 12.61 -1.46
N ALA A 203 2.59 13.62 -2.24
CA ALA A 203 3.98 14.05 -2.36
C ALA A 203 4.53 14.56 -1.02
N LEU A 204 3.72 15.35 -0.28
CA LEU A 204 4.09 15.82 1.04
C LEU A 204 4.17 14.66 2.05
N LEU A 205 3.20 13.76 2.04
CA LEU A 205 3.25 12.55 2.87
C LEU A 205 4.52 11.75 2.56
N ALA A 206 4.82 11.49 1.28
CA ALA A 206 6.01 10.77 0.86
C ALA A 206 7.30 11.46 1.30
N ALA A 207 7.38 12.79 1.19
CA ALA A 207 8.53 13.57 1.67
C ALA A 207 8.71 13.46 3.19
N MET A 208 7.63 13.56 3.95
CA MET A 208 7.65 13.38 5.41
C MET A 208 8.09 11.97 5.80
N LEU A 209 7.53 10.95 5.15
CA LEU A 209 7.88 9.55 5.40
C LEU A 209 9.32 9.26 5.02
N TYR A 210 9.83 9.83 3.93
CA TYR A 210 11.23 9.70 3.54
C TYR A 210 12.15 10.18 4.66
N VAL A 211 11.94 11.40 5.18
CA VAL A 211 12.72 11.93 6.31
C VAL A 211 12.60 11.01 7.53
N LEU A 212 11.39 10.54 7.83
CA LEU A 212 11.13 9.72 9.01
C LEU A 212 11.77 8.33 8.93
N VAL A 213 11.83 7.73 7.73
CA VAL A 213 12.56 6.47 7.49
C VAL A 213 14.05 6.66 7.74
N TRP A 214 14.64 7.75 7.24
CA TRP A 214 16.06 8.04 7.50
C TRP A 214 16.34 8.19 9.00
N VAL A 215 15.50 8.93 9.72
CA VAL A 215 15.61 9.07 11.18
C VAL A 215 15.44 7.72 11.88
N ALA A 216 14.48 6.90 11.45
CA ALA A 216 14.22 5.57 12.02
C ALA A 216 15.34 4.55 11.75
N MET A 217 16.15 4.77 10.71
CA MET A 217 17.31 3.94 10.39
C MET A 217 18.56 4.29 11.20
N LEU A 218 18.70 5.53 11.70
CA LEU A 218 19.83 5.94 12.54
C LEU A 218 20.11 5.01 13.73
N PRO A 219 19.11 4.55 14.53
CA PRO A 219 19.33 3.61 15.62
C PRO A 219 19.43 2.16 15.10
N ALA A 220 20.30 1.91 14.11
CA ALA A 220 20.49 0.61 13.47
C ALA A 220 19.17 -0.04 12.97
N GLY A 221 18.21 0.77 12.52
CA GLY A 221 16.90 0.30 12.06
C GLY A 221 15.88 -0.01 13.16
N LEU A 222 16.21 0.12 14.45
CA LEU A 222 15.25 -0.11 15.54
C LEU A 222 14.05 0.85 15.50
N GLY A 223 14.21 2.04 14.93
CA GLY A 223 13.11 2.97 14.71
C GLY A 223 12.02 2.42 13.79
N MET A 224 12.35 1.43 12.94
CA MET A 224 11.37 0.77 12.07
C MET A 224 10.33 -0.03 12.85
N LEU A 225 10.67 -0.52 14.05
CA LEU A 225 9.71 -1.19 14.94
C LEU A 225 8.54 -0.27 15.33
N VAL A 226 8.81 1.03 15.42
CA VAL A 226 7.80 2.06 15.73
C VAL A 226 7.21 2.66 14.45
N LEU A 227 8.02 2.83 13.41
CA LEU A 227 7.57 3.47 12.18
C LEU A 227 6.56 2.61 11.40
N VAL A 228 6.75 1.30 11.30
CA VAL A 228 5.83 0.39 10.59
C VAL A 228 4.38 0.47 11.10
N PRO A 229 4.11 0.37 12.42
CA PRO A 229 2.73 0.46 12.91
C PRO A 229 2.15 1.88 12.74
N VAL A 230 2.97 2.92 12.86
CA VAL A 230 2.56 4.30 12.59
C VAL A 230 2.17 4.48 11.12
N LEU A 231 2.94 3.91 10.20
CA LEU A 231 2.64 3.89 8.76
C LEU A 231 1.33 3.16 8.47
N ALA A 232 1.09 2.00 9.11
CA ALA A 232 -0.15 1.26 8.94
C ALA A 232 -1.37 2.07 9.44
N GLY A 233 -1.24 2.75 10.58
CA GLY A 233 -2.29 3.64 11.10
C GLY A 233 -2.52 4.88 10.22
N ALA A 234 -1.44 5.48 9.69
CA ALA A 234 -1.54 6.60 8.76
C ALA A 234 -2.20 6.18 7.44
N LEU A 235 -1.87 4.99 6.92
CA LEU A 235 -2.50 4.43 5.73
C LEU A 235 -3.99 4.16 5.96
N TYR A 236 -4.36 3.63 7.14
CA TYR A 236 -5.77 3.46 7.52
C TYR A 236 -6.52 4.80 7.59
N ALA A 237 -5.92 5.82 8.20
CA ALA A 237 -6.53 7.15 8.29
C ALA A 237 -6.70 7.80 6.90
N ALA A 238 -5.69 7.68 6.04
CA ALA A 238 -5.76 8.15 4.65
C ALA A 238 -6.84 7.40 3.85
N TRP A 239 -6.93 6.07 4.02
CA TRP A 239 -7.99 5.28 3.40
C TRP A 239 -9.37 5.73 3.86
N ARG A 240 -9.54 6.00 5.17
CA ARG A 240 -10.82 6.44 5.73
C ARG A 240 -11.24 7.80 5.17
N ASP A 241 -10.33 8.76 5.10
CA ASP A 241 -10.63 10.10 4.60
C ASP A 241 -10.92 10.11 3.08
N ILE A 242 -10.32 9.19 2.31
CA ILE A 242 -10.44 9.17 0.83
C ILE A 242 -11.59 8.27 0.34
N PHE A 243 -11.84 7.15 1.03
CA PHE A 243 -12.70 6.07 0.53
C PHE A 243 -13.82 5.64 1.48
N ALA A 244 -13.86 6.09 2.75
CA ALA A 244 -14.96 5.68 3.62
C ALA A 244 -16.27 6.35 3.16
N PRO A 245 -17.39 5.60 3.09
CA PRO A 245 -18.69 6.19 2.82
C PRO A 245 -19.01 7.26 3.87
N PRO A 246 -19.57 8.42 3.47
CA PRO A 246 -20.02 9.41 4.43
C PRO A 246 -21.01 8.75 5.42
N PRO A 247 -20.93 9.07 6.72
CA PRO A 247 -21.80 8.47 7.71
C PRO A 247 -23.25 8.63 7.27
N ALA A 248 -24.01 7.52 7.25
CA ALA A 248 -25.42 7.54 6.93
C ALA A 248 -26.09 8.54 7.89
N LEU A 249 -26.65 9.61 7.34
CA LEU A 249 -27.44 10.55 8.13
C LEU A 249 -28.51 9.74 8.86
N PRO A 250 -28.76 10.01 10.16
CA PRO A 250 -29.86 9.38 10.87
C PRO A 250 -31.12 9.55 10.02
N ALA A 251 -31.83 8.45 9.75
CA ALA A 251 -33.08 8.51 9.00
C ALA A 251 -33.96 9.59 9.68
N PRO A 252 -34.57 10.53 8.91
CA PRO A 252 -35.46 11.51 9.50
C PRO A 252 -36.48 10.74 10.33
N ALA A 253 -36.58 11.08 11.62
CA ALA A 253 -37.56 10.48 12.50
C ALA A 253 -38.90 10.58 11.80
N THR A 254 -39.47 9.45 11.42
CA THR A 254 -40.87 9.41 10.99
C THR A 254 -41.67 9.80 12.22
N ASP A 255 -41.99 11.08 12.33
CA ASP A 255 -43.03 11.56 13.20
C ASP A 255 -44.29 10.80 12.81
N ALA A 256 -44.60 9.77 13.58
CA ALA A 256 -45.89 9.11 13.57
C ALA A 256 -46.90 10.09 14.18
N THR A 257 -47.18 11.15 13.44
CA THR A 257 -48.28 12.06 13.71
C THR A 257 -49.55 11.33 13.30
N ASP A 258 -50.19 10.78 14.33
CA ASP A 258 -51.61 10.88 14.56
C ASP A 258 -52.55 10.31 13.47
N THR A 259 -52.94 9.05 13.64
CA THR A 259 -54.21 8.54 13.12
C THR A 259 -54.95 7.83 14.25
N ARG A 260 -55.50 8.63 15.17
CA ARG A 260 -56.69 8.27 15.95
C ARG A 260 -57.72 9.38 15.80
N ALA A 261 -58.58 9.24 14.80
CA ALA A 261 -59.90 9.83 14.74
C ALA A 261 -60.87 8.76 14.24
#